data_AF-A0A974BZD9-F1
#
_entry.id   AF-A0A974BZD9-F1
#
_cell.length_a   1.000
_cell.length_b   1.000
_cell.length_c   1.000
_cell.angle_alpha   90.00
_cell.angle_beta   90.00
_cell.angle_gamma   90.00
#
_symmetry.space_group_name_H-M   'P 1'
#
loop_
_entity.id
_entity.type
_entity.pdbx_description
1 polymer ?
#
loop_
_entity_poly.entity_id
_entity_poly.type
_entity_poly.pdbx_seq_one_letter_code
_entity_poly.pdbx_strand_id
1 'polypeptide(L)'
;MSLYNNRYGSPRSFSSHSHGSLSGRPSVYRISTGFQPAMQRSNSGLNLSRITPSSSSFLLSSLPNMEVDPQMQQLRNQEKEQMKGLNNQFVNFIDKVRDLEKQNKILETQLALLKEKDKYKSNIDQITQASANRLKQQIDGLLHEKEKLQMELQNMQGLVEELKNRYEDDINRRNQIENDFVLTKKDLDDAYLHKVDNESKLENLTDEIQYLKQLYDEELKELEHQAHNSKVTVAMDNNRDLQMKHVMDEVKAQYQAMTQKSQQEAEYWYKCKIEDMENQAKRNNEELKSLRNELNDMNRMIQRASSDNEALKKQRANLESAISMAEENGEDAIRNAKSHIQDLEDALKQAKQDIALKVRECQELMNTKLALDIEIATYRKLLEGEETRMQDQKPNVQANAIDKLASTLNFEVKSVPPVQALPNPKKVVLVKTIETANGKQVSEGTEYSSQ
;
A
#
# COMPACT_ATOMS: atom_id res chain seq x y z
N MET A 1 19.14 52.23 9.28
CA MET A 1 19.80 50.95 9.57
C MET A 1 18.70 49.98 10.00
N SER A 2 18.57 48.75 9.50
CA SER A 2 19.39 48.00 8.53
C SER A 2 18.51 47.32 7.48
N LEU A 3 19.02 47.09 6.27
CA LEU A 3 18.33 46.42 5.16
C LEU A 3 19.13 45.20 4.73
N TYR A 4 18.59 43.99 4.91
CA TYR A 4 19.03 42.76 4.25
C TYR A 4 17.86 41.76 4.22
N ASN A 5 17.61 40.89 3.23
CA ASN A 5 17.69 40.85 1.76
C ASN A 5 17.47 39.35 1.36
N ASN A 6 16.92 39.10 0.16
CA ASN A 6 16.92 37.83 -0.60
C ASN A 6 15.96 36.65 -0.27
N ARG A 7 15.08 36.39 -1.26
CA ARG A 7 14.84 35.13 -2.02
C ARG A 7 14.49 33.83 -1.28
N TYR A 8 13.29 33.32 -1.55
CA TYR A 8 12.99 32.28 -2.58
C TYR A 8 11.52 32.45 -3.04
N GLY A 9 10.99 31.86 -4.13
CA GLY A 9 11.60 31.14 -5.27
C GLY A 9 10.50 30.53 -6.18
N SER A 10 10.46 30.84 -7.48
CA SER A 10 9.37 30.41 -8.39
C SER A 10 9.50 28.97 -8.90
N PRO A 11 8.40 28.18 -8.97
CA PRO A 11 8.37 26.93 -9.71
C PRO A 11 8.52 27.18 -11.22
N ARG A 12 9.40 26.42 -11.89
CA ARG A 12 9.56 26.44 -13.35
C ARG A 12 8.60 25.46 -14.00
N SER A 13 7.96 25.89 -15.08
CA SER A 13 7.27 25.03 -16.02
C SER A 13 8.25 24.03 -16.64
N PHE A 14 7.86 22.76 -16.75
CA PHE A 14 8.57 21.78 -17.56
C PHE A 14 7.80 21.57 -18.87
N SER A 15 8.44 21.86 -19.99
CA SER A 15 8.00 21.40 -21.31
C SER A 15 9.01 20.40 -21.84
N SER A 16 8.53 19.40 -22.58
CA SER A 16 9.38 18.46 -23.29
C SER A 16 8.68 18.00 -24.56
N HIS A 17 8.96 18.71 -25.67
CA HIS A 17 8.80 18.15 -27.01
C HIS A 17 9.98 17.23 -27.31
N SER A 18 9.73 16.10 -27.97
CA SER A 18 10.73 15.47 -28.84
C SER A 18 10.04 14.67 -29.93
N HIS A 19 10.52 14.81 -31.16
CA HIS A 19 9.95 14.16 -32.35
C HIS A 19 10.54 12.77 -32.59
N GLY A 20 9.68 11.84 -33.00
CA GLY A 20 9.90 10.83 -34.05
C GLY A 20 11.13 9.92 -34.06
N SER A 21 10.90 8.62 -34.27
CA SER A 21 11.34 7.99 -35.54
C SER A 21 10.74 6.59 -35.77
N LEU A 22 10.81 6.21 -37.04
CA LEU A 22 10.14 5.13 -37.76
C LEU A 22 10.44 3.69 -37.30
N SER A 23 9.60 2.80 -37.79
CA SER A 23 9.70 1.34 -37.69
C SER A 23 10.96 0.77 -38.37
N GLY A 24 11.69 -0.07 -37.63
CA GLY A 24 12.72 -0.98 -38.13
C GLY A 24 12.45 -2.41 -37.65
N ARG A 25 12.51 -3.40 -38.54
CA ARG A 25 12.15 -4.80 -38.28
C ARG A 25 13.41 -5.65 -37.93
N PRO A 26 13.34 -6.97 -37.71
CA PRO A 26 13.64 -7.59 -36.43
C PRO A 26 14.95 -8.40 -36.40
N SER A 27 15.38 -8.85 -35.21
CA SER A 27 16.16 -10.09 -35.09
C SER A 27 16.02 -10.70 -33.68
N VAL A 28 15.63 -11.97 -33.61
CA VAL A 28 15.63 -12.76 -32.37
C VAL A 28 16.47 -14.01 -32.62
N TYR A 29 17.59 -14.12 -31.92
CA TYR A 29 18.40 -15.34 -31.94
C TYR A 29 17.70 -16.43 -31.13
N ARG A 30 17.34 -17.54 -31.78
CA ARG A 30 17.09 -18.81 -31.08
C ARG A 30 17.74 -19.96 -31.84
N ILE A 31 18.68 -20.62 -31.17
CA ILE A 31 19.38 -21.80 -31.65
C ILE A 31 18.46 -23.01 -31.46
N SER A 32 18.24 -23.82 -32.51
CA SER A 32 18.27 -25.30 -32.42
C SER A 32 18.00 -26.03 -33.73
N THR A 33 18.60 -27.22 -33.81
CA THR A 33 18.23 -28.39 -34.63
C THR A 33 18.22 -28.28 -36.16
N GLY A 34 19.21 -28.96 -36.77
CA GLY A 34 18.87 -30.23 -37.42
C GLY A 34 18.73 -30.20 -38.94
N PHE A 35 19.85 -30.06 -39.65
CA PHE A 35 19.90 -30.30 -41.09
C PHE A 35 19.83 -31.82 -41.38
N GLN A 36 18.88 -32.24 -42.21
CA GLN A 36 18.90 -33.54 -42.89
C GLN A 36 19.04 -33.31 -44.40
N PRO A 37 19.88 -34.10 -45.09
CA PRO A 37 19.62 -34.52 -46.46
C PRO A 37 19.23 -36.00 -46.47
N ALA A 38 18.23 -36.32 -47.29
CA ALA A 38 17.84 -37.70 -47.56
C ALA A 38 18.84 -38.40 -48.49
N MET A 39 18.93 -39.72 -48.38
CA MET A 39 19.04 -40.58 -49.57
C MET A 39 18.17 -41.83 -49.38
N GLN A 40 17.50 -42.21 -50.47
CA GLN A 40 16.78 -43.46 -50.58
C GLN A 40 17.73 -44.64 -50.47
N ARG A 41 17.29 -45.74 -49.82
CA ARG A 41 17.67 -47.06 -50.31
C ARG A 41 16.57 -48.09 -50.05
N SER A 42 16.17 -48.74 -51.13
CA SER A 42 15.21 -49.83 -51.18
C SER A 42 15.70 -51.04 -50.39
N ASN A 43 14.79 -51.69 -49.66
CA ASN A 43 15.08 -52.89 -48.88
C ASN A 43 14.31 -54.08 -49.46
N SER A 44 14.90 -54.77 -50.45
CA SER A 44 14.35 -55.98 -51.06
C SER A 44 14.93 -57.21 -50.37
N GLY A 45 14.16 -57.80 -49.46
CA GLY A 45 14.51 -59.07 -48.81
C GLY A 45 14.37 -60.24 -49.76
N LEU A 46 15.48 -60.94 -50.05
CA LEU A 46 15.48 -62.21 -50.75
C LEU A 46 15.93 -63.31 -49.77
N ASN A 47 15.00 -64.21 -49.45
CA ASN A 47 15.33 -65.46 -48.77
C ASN A 47 16.09 -66.36 -49.75
N LEU A 48 17.33 -66.73 -49.43
CA LEU A 48 18.09 -67.73 -50.18
C LEU A 48 18.09 -69.07 -49.45
N SER A 49 17.49 -70.07 -50.08
CA SER A 49 17.38 -71.43 -49.57
C SER A 49 18.73 -72.14 -49.48
N ARG A 50 18.93 -72.83 -48.36
CA ARG A 50 19.98 -73.82 -48.09
C ARG A 50 20.22 -74.79 -49.26
N ILE A 51 21.48 -74.96 -49.67
CA ILE A 51 21.96 -76.12 -50.42
C ILE A 51 23.10 -76.78 -49.62
N THR A 52 23.01 -78.10 -49.43
CA THR A 52 24.01 -78.93 -48.74
C THR A 52 24.89 -79.68 -49.76
N PRO A 53 26.21 -79.82 -49.54
CA PRO A 53 27.05 -80.66 -50.39
C PRO A 53 26.97 -82.13 -49.94
N SER A 54 26.49 -83.02 -50.81
CA SER A 54 26.67 -84.47 -50.67
C SER A 54 27.94 -84.91 -51.41
N SER A 55 28.85 -85.60 -50.72
CA SER A 55 30.08 -86.14 -51.31
C SER A 55 29.87 -87.53 -51.94
N SER A 56 30.85 -88.00 -52.72
CA SER A 56 31.02 -89.38 -53.28
C SER A 56 29.99 -89.82 -54.33
N SER A 57 30.27 -90.71 -55.29
CA SER A 57 31.48 -91.30 -55.91
C SER A 57 30.98 -92.13 -57.14
N PHE A 58 31.86 -92.87 -57.84
CA PHE A 58 31.52 -93.83 -58.94
C PHE A 58 31.15 -93.15 -60.30
N LEU A 59 31.57 -93.63 -61.48
CA LEU A 59 32.45 -94.74 -61.87
C LEU A 59 33.22 -94.40 -63.17
N LEU A 60 34.31 -95.14 -63.45
CA LEU A 60 35.26 -94.88 -64.53
C LEU A 60 34.92 -95.66 -65.82
N SER A 61 34.93 -94.97 -66.98
CA SER A 61 35.02 -95.48 -68.37
C SER A 61 34.97 -94.32 -69.39
N SER A 62 35.46 -94.40 -70.64
CA SER A 62 36.59 -95.18 -71.20
C SER A 62 36.88 -94.76 -72.66
N LEU A 63 38.17 -94.74 -73.05
CA LEU A 63 38.73 -94.52 -74.41
C LEU A 63 38.48 -93.15 -75.10
N PRO A 64 39.29 -92.76 -76.13
CA PRO A 64 40.63 -93.22 -76.51
C PRO A 64 41.70 -92.10 -76.56
N ASN A 65 42.97 -92.48 -76.75
CA ASN A 65 44.08 -91.54 -77.00
C ASN A 65 43.84 -90.70 -78.27
N MET A 66 44.09 -89.40 -78.18
CA MET A 66 44.52 -88.55 -79.29
C MET A 66 45.82 -87.86 -78.87
N GLU A 67 46.77 -87.75 -79.80
CA GLU A 67 48.07 -87.12 -79.56
C GLU A 67 47.89 -85.64 -79.17
N VAL A 68 48.36 -85.27 -77.98
CA VAL A 68 48.35 -83.89 -77.49
C VAL A 68 49.72 -83.28 -77.69
N ASP A 69 49.77 -82.26 -78.54
CA ASP A 69 50.95 -81.43 -78.81
C ASP A 69 51.63 -80.95 -77.50
N PRO A 70 52.94 -81.24 -77.31
CA PRO A 70 53.70 -80.82 -76.13
C PRO A 70 53.62 -79.34 -75.79
N GLN A 71 53.46 -78.44 -76.77
CA GLN A 71 53.35 -77.00 -76.51
C GLN A 71 52.02 -76.64 -75.80
N MET A 72 50.93 -77.33 -76.13
CA MET A 72 49.60 -77.11 -75.54
C MET A 72 49.54 -77.53 -74.06
N GLN A 73 50.36 -78.51 -73.67
CA GLN A 73 50.47 -79.00 -72.29
C GLN A 73 51.16 -77.96 -71.38
N GLN A 74 52.22 -77.30 -71.87
CA GLN A 74 52.91 -76.23 -71.14
C GLN A 74 52.03 -75.00 -70.97
N LEU A 75 51.28 -74.61 -72.00
CA LEU A 75 50.38 -73.46 -71.98
C LEU A 75 49.26 -73.66 -70.93
N ARG A 76 48.58 -74.82 -70.93
CA ARG A 76 47.61 -75.17 -69.89
C ARG A 76 48.20 -75.25 -68.48
N ASN A 77 49.47 -75.63 -68.33
CA ASN A 77 50.14 -75.62 -67.02
C ASN A 77 50.45 -74.19 -66.55
N GLN A 78 50.87 -73.29 -67.44
CA GLN A 78 51.06 -71.87 -67.11
C GLN A 78 49.73 -71.19 -66.76
N GLU A 79 48.66 -71.44 -67.52
CA GLU A 79 47.30 -70.97 -67.19
C GLU A 79 46.85 -71.51 -65.83
N LYS A 80 47.12 -72.79 -65.53
CA LYS A 80 46.81 -73.39 -64.22
C LYS A 80 47.61 -72.74 -63.08
N GLU A 81 48.87 -72.36 -63.31
CA GLU A 81 49.70 -71.65 -62.33
C GLU A 81 49.20 -70.21 -62.11
N GLN A 82 48.83 -69.50 -63.17
CA GLN A 82 48.20 -68.18 -63.10
C GLN A 82 46.84 -68.24 -62.39
N MET A 83 46.01 -69.24 -62.70
CA MET A 83 44.73 -69.48 -62.02
C MET A 83 44.91 -69.80 -60.54
N LYS A 84 45.94 -70.57 -60.14
CA LYS A 84 46.29 -70.73 -58.71
C LYS A 84 46.71 -69.39 -58.07
N GLY A 85 47.52 -68.59 -58.77
CA GLY A 85 47.97 -67.27 -58.29
C GLY A 85 46.79 -66.33 -58.05
N LEU A 86 45.86 -66.23 -59.01
CA LEU A 86 44.61 -65.49 -58.88
C LEU A 86 43.72 -66.06 -57.76
N ASN A 87 43.62 -67.38 -57.64
CA ASN A 87 42.81 -68.01 -56.58
C ASN A 87 43.39 -67.74 -55.18
N ASN A 88 44.72 -67.74 -55.00
CA ASN A 88 45.35 -67.29 -53.77
C ASN A 88 45.09 -65.80 -53.49
N GLN A 89 45.06 -64.94 -54.51
CA GLN A 89 44.66 -63.54 -54.34
C GLN A 89 43.18 -63.41 -53.93
N PHE A 90 42.29 -64.24 -54.49
CA PHE A 90 40.88 -64.29 -54.07
C PHE A 90 40.72 -64.80 -52.64
N VAL A 91 41.47 -65.83 -52.20
CA VAL A 91 41.48 -66.29 -50.80
C VAL A 91 41.92 -65.15 -49.87
N ASN A 92 43.03 -64.47 -50.18
CA ASN A 92 43.50 -63.32 -49.41
C ASN A 92 42.47 -62.17 -49.36
N PHE A 93 41.74 -61.94 -50.46
CA PHE A 93 40.68 -60.93 -50.51
C PHE A 93 39.44 -61.35 -49.69
N ILE A 94 39.03 -62.62 -49.77
CA ILE A 94 37.92 -63.19 -48.98
C ILE A 94 38.24 -63.11 -47.48
N ASP A 95 39.44 -63.48 -47.05
CA ASP A 95 39.84 -63.36 -45.66
C ASP A 95 39.95 -61.90 -45.21
N LYS A 96 40.40 -60.99 -46.08
CA LYS A 96 40.39 -59.55 -45.79
C LYS A 96 38.97 -58.99 -45.63
N VAL A 97 38.03 -59.39 -46.48
CA VAL A 97 36.61 -59.03 -46.36
C VAL A 97 36.02 -59.60 -45.07
N ARG A 98 36.27 -60.87 -44.77
CA ARG A 98 35.80 -61.55 -43.55
C ARG A 98 36.34 -60.89 -42.28
N ASP A 99 37.57 -60.40 -42.28
CA ASP A 99 38.13 -59.65 -41.15
C ASP A 99 37.54 -58.23 -41.04
N LEU A 100 37.26 -57.56 -42.16
CA LEU A 100 36.52 -56.28 -42.16
C LEU A 100 35.06 -56.46 -41.69
N GLU A 101 34.39 -57.55 -42.04
CA GLU A 101 33.05 -57.90 -41.54
C GLU A 101 33.06 -58.15 -40.02
N LYS A 102 34.04 -58.90 -39.50
CA LYS A 102 34.24 -59.06 -38.05
C LYS A 102 34.46 -57.71 -37.36
N GLN A 103 35.30 -56.84 -37.93
CA GLN A 103 35.58 -55.52 -37.39
C GLN A 103 34.32 -54.63 -37.39
N ASN A 104 33.55 -54.59 -38.49
CA ASN A 104 32.29 -53.86 -38.54
C ASN A 104 31.29 -54.36 -37.50
N LYS A 105 31.17 -55.69 -37.30
CA LYS A 105 30.26 -56.26 -36.29
C LYS A 105 30.68 -55.92 -34.85
N ILE A 106 31.99 -55.81 -34.60
CA ILE A 106 32.53 -55.30 -33.31
C ILE A 106 32.21 -53.80 -33.16
N LEU A 107 32.37 -52.99 -34.21
CA LEU A 107 32.04 -51.57 -34.18
C LEU A 107 30.53 -51.31 -34.01
N GLU A 108 29.66 -52.10 -34.65
CA GLU A 108 28.21 -52.04 -34.48
C GLU A 108 27.78 -52.35 -33.04
N THR A 109 28.35 -53.39 -32.44
CA THR A 109 28.05 -53.77 -31.05
C THR A 109 28.61 -52.76 -30.04
N GLN A 110 29.81 -52.22 -30.27
CA GLN A 110 30.35 -51.11 -29.48
C GLN A 110 29.47 -49.85 -29.58
N LEU A 111 29.01 -49.51 -30.79
CA LEU A 111 28.14 -48.36 -31.04
C LEU A 111 26.74 -48.53 -30.42
N ALA A 112 26.21 -49.76 -30.39
CA ALA A 112 24.96 -50.07 -29.68
C ALA A 112 25.12 -49.90 -28.16
N LEU A 113 26.19 -50.44 -27.58
CA LEU A 113 26.48 -50.32 -26.14
C LEU A 113 26.74 -48.87 -25.72
N LEU A 114 27.43 -48.08 -26.54
CA LEU A 114 27.63 -46.65 -26.29
C LEU A 114 26.30 -45.88 -26.33
N LYS A 115 25.45 -46.10 -27.34
CA LYS A 115 24.11 -45.50 -27.42
C LYS A 115 23.17 -45.92 -26.30
N GLU A 116 23.40 -47.05 -25.66
CA GLU A 116 22.66 -47.46 -24.47
C GLU A 116 23.20 -46.76 -23.21
N LYS A 117 24.53 -46.67 -23.06
CA LYS A 117 25.21 -45.96 -21.98
C LYS A 117 24.92 -44.45 -21.96
N ASP A 118 24.75 -43.83 -23.12
CA ASP A 118 24.44 -42.39 -23.26
C ASP A 118 23.01 -42.02 -22.82
N LYS A 119 22.15 -42.98 -22.46
CA LYS A 119 20.78 -42.73 -21.97
C LYS A 119 20.71 -42.30 -20.49
N TYR A 120 21.79 -41.77 -19.93
CA TYR A 120 21.81 -41.24 -18.57
C TYR A 120 20.98 -39.95 -18.46
N LYS A 121 19.75 -40.06 -17.94
CA LYS A 121 18.92 -38.91 -17.56
C LYS A 121 19.40 -38.36 -16.23
N SER A 122 20.13 -37.25 -16.26
CA SER A 122 20.71 -36.66 -15.07
C SER A 122 19.65 -36.12 -14.09
N ASN A 123 19.80 -36.43 -12.80
CA ASN A 123 18.88 -35.98 -11.75
C ASN A 123 19.11 -34.50 -11.32
N ILE A 124 20.02 -33.80 -11.99
CA ILE A 124 20.43 -32.42 -11.64
C ILE A 124 19.21 -31.48 -11.63
N ASP A 125 18.34 -31.56 -12.64
CA ASP A 125 17.16 -30.68 -12.76
C ASP A 125 16.16 -30.86 -11.61
N GLN A 126 16.03 -32.06 -11.07
CA GLN A 126 15.15 -32.31 -9.91
C GLN A 126 15.78 -31.76 -8.63
N ILE A 127 17.10 -31.90 -8.46
CA ILE A 127 17.83 -31.40 -7.30
C ILE A 127 17.84 -29.86 -7.30
N THR A 128 18.12 -29.23 -8.44
CA THR A 128 18.08 -27.76 -8.58
C THR A 128 16.66 -27.24 -8.36
N GLN A 129 15.64 -27.85 -8.94
CA GLN A 129 14.24 -27.47 -8.73
C GLN A 129 13.80 -27.64 -7.26
N ALA A 130 14.19 -28.72 -6.58
CA ALA A 130 13.93 -28.92 -5.16
C ALA A 130 14.62 -27.85 -4.29
N SER A 131 15.87 -27.49 -4.62
CA SER A 131 16.59 -26.42 -3.93
C SER A 131 15.94 -25.05 -4.15
N ALA A 132 15.48 -24.75 -5.37
CA ALA A 132 14.79 -23.51 -5.70
C ALA A 132 13.42 -23.40 -5.00
N ASN A 133 12.67 -24.50 -4.91
CA ASN A 133 11.40 -24.57 -4.17
C ASN A 133 11.62 -24.36 -2.65
N ARG A 134 12.67 -24.97 -2.07
CA ARG A 134 13.03 -24.74 -0.66
C ARG A 134 13.40 -23.28 -0.39
N LEU A 135 14.17 -22.66 -1.27
CA LEU A 135 14.52 -21.23 -1.15
C LEU A 135 13.30 -20.33 -1.29
N LYS A 136 12.35 -20.63 -2.19
CA LYS A 136 11.08 -19.91 -2.28
C LYS A 136 10.28 -20.00 -0.98
N GLN A 137 10.08 -21.20 -0.44
CA GLN A 137 9.39 -21.39 0.85
C GLN A 137 10.06 -20.62 2.00
N GLN A 138 11.39 -20.52 2.00
CA GLN A 138 12.12 -19.73 2.99
C GLN A 138 11.90 -18.22 2.79
N ILE A 139 11.85 -17.73 1.55
CA ILE A 139 11.51 -16.33 1.23
C ILE A 139 10.07 -16.04 1.66
N ASP A 140 9.11 -16.89 1.31
CA ASP A 140 7.69 -16.72 1.65
C ASP A 140 7.49 -16.70 3.18
N GLY A 141 8.20 -17.56 3.92
CA GLY A 141 8.20 -17.55 5.39
C GLY A 141 8.78 -16.27 5.99
N LEU A 142 9.91 -15.78 5.47
CA LEU A 142 10.53 -14.51 5.89
C LEU A 142 9.67 -13.29 5.54
N LEU A 143 8.94 -13.32 4.42
CA LEU A 143 7.99 -12.27 4.05
C LEU A 143 6.81 -12.23 5.03
N HIS A 144 6.25 -13.39 5.38
CA HIS A 144 5.17 -13.46 6.38
C HIS A 144 5.62 -13.01 7.78
N GLU A 145 6.84 -13.39 8.21
CA GLU A 145 7.42 -12.91 9.47
C GLU A 145 7.65 -11.39 9.45
N LYS A 146 8.15 -10.85 8.34
CA LYS A 146 8.29 -9.40 8.15
C LYS A 146 6.94 -8.67 8.23
N GLU A 147 5.90 -9.18 7.57
CA GLU A 147 4.55 -8.61 7.62
C GLU A 147 3.99 -8.63 9.05
N LYS A 148 4.17 -9.75 9.77
CA LYS A 148 3.78 -9.87 11.17
C LYS A 148 4.48 -8.84 12.06
N LEU A 149 5.81 -8.73 11.95
CA LEU A 149 6.61 -7.75 12.70
C LEU A 149 6.24 -6.31 12.32
N GLN A 150 5.88 -6.05 11.06
CA GLN A 150 5.42 -4.73 10.62
C GLN A 150 4.05 -4.37 11.22
N MET A 151 3.11 -5.31 11.32
CA MET A 151 1.84 -5.10 12.02
C MET A 151 2.05 -4.89 13.53
N GLU A 152 2.94 -5.65 14.15
CA GLU A 152 3.27 -5.50 15.57
C GLU A 152 3.91 -4.12 15.86
N LEU A 153 4.82 -3.66 14.99
CA LEU A 153 5.39 -2.32 15.05
C LEU A 153 4.32 -1.23 14.93
N GLN A 154 3.40 -1.36 13.97
CA GLN A 154 2.29 -0.40 13.79
C GLN A 154 1.35 -0.37 15.00
N ASN A 155 1.05 -1.54 15.59
CA ASN A 155 0.24 -1.63 16.81
C ASN A 155 0.94 -0.97 18.01
N MET A 156 2.24 -1.22 18.19
CA MET A 156 3.02 -0.57 19.25
C MET A 156 3.15 0.95 19.04
N GLN A 157 3.30 1.41 17.80
CA GLN A 157 3.28 2.84 17.47
C GLN A 157 1.94 3.48 17.83
N GLY A 158 0.82 2.84 17.46
CA GLY A 158 -0.52 3.30 17.82
C GLY A 158 -0.74 3.37 19.34
N LEU A 159 -0.29 2.35 20.08
CA LEU A 159 -0.39 2.35 21.54
C LEU A 159 0.47 3.45 22.19
N VAL A 160 1.67 3.71 21.67
CA VAL A 160 2.53 4.82 22.13
C VAL A 160 1.88 6.18 21.87
N GLU A 161 1.24 6.36 20.71
CA GLU A 161 0.53 7.59 20.37
C GLU A 161 -0.75 7.78 21.21
N GLU A 162 -1.51 6.70 21.46
CA GLU A 162 -2.65 6.71 22.40
C GLU A 162 -2.23 7.06 23.84
N LEU A 163 -1.12 6.49 24.32
CA LEU A 163 -0.55 6.83 25.62
C LEU A 163 -0.07 8.29 25.66
N LYS A 164 0.62 8.77 24.62
CA LYS A 164 1.05 10.16 24.50
C LYS A 164 -0.14 11.12 24.57
N ASN A 165 -1.20 10.85 23.82
CA ASN A 165 -2.41 11.67 23.81
C ASN A 165 -3.07 11.69 25.20
N ARG A 166 -3.18 10.54 25.87
CA ARG A 166 -3.64 10.48 27.28
C ARG A 166 -2.79 11.32 28.23
N TYR A 167 -1.45 11.28 28.10
CA TYR A 167 -0.58 12.11 28.93
C TYR A 167 -0.73 13.61 28.63
N GLU A 168 -0.94 14.01 27.37
CA GLU A 168 -1.23 15.40 27.00
C GLU A 168 -2.59 15.85 27.58
N ASP A 169 -3.62 15.00 27.51
CA ASP A 169 -4.94 15.25 28.11
C ASP A 169 -4.87 15.37 29.64
N ASP A 170 -4.14 14.48 30.33
CA ASP A 170 -3.95 14.52 31.79
C ASP A 170 -3.19 15.79 32.22
N ILE A 171 -2.18 16.22 31.45
CA ILE A 171 -1.46 17.49 31.67
C ILE A 171 -2.42 18.67 31.50
N ASN A 172 -3.21 18.69 30.43
CA ASN A 172 -4.19 19.74 30.17
C ASN A 172 -5.24 19.82 31.29
N ARG A 173 -5.76 18.67 31.73
CA ARG A 173 -6.71 18.57 32.84
C ARG A 173 -6.11 19.03 34.17
N ARG A 174 -4.85 18.66 34.46
CA ARG A 174 -4.14 19.14 35.66
C ARG A 174 -3.99 20.66 35.62
N ASN A 175 -3.56 21.22 34.49
CA ASN A 175 -3.37 22.66 34.33
C ASN A 175 -4.70 23.45 34.44
N GLN A 176 -5.83 22.88 33.99
CA GLN A 176 -7.16 23.45 34.21
C GLN A 176 -7.50 23.50 35.70
N ILE A 177 -7.38 22.36 36.41
CA ILE A 177 -7.66 22.30 37.86
C ILE A 177 -6.71 23.20 38.67
N GLU A 178 -5.45 23.35 38.24
CA GLU A 178 -4.48 24.27 38.84
C GLU A 178 -4.89 25.74 38.61
N ASN A 179 -5.42 26.08 37.43
CA ASN A 179 -5.97 27.41 37.15
C ASN A 179 -7.21 27.71 38.01
N ASP A 180 -8.17 26.77 38.06
CA ASP A 180 -9.37 26.88 38.90
C ASP A 180 -9.01 27.01 40.39
N PHE A 181 -7.98 26.29 40.85
CA PHE A 181 -7.46 26.41 42.21
C PHE A 181 -6.85 27.80 42.48
N VAL A 182 -6.07 28.35 41.54
CA VAL A 182 -5.50 29.70 41.68
C VAL A 182 -6.60 30.77 41.70
N LEU A 183 -7.64 30.63 40.87
CA LEU A 183 -8.82 31.52 40.90
C LEU A 183 -9.57 31.40 42.23
N THR A 184 -9.91 30.19 42.66
CA THR A 184 -10.60 29.93 43.94
C THR A 184 -9.80 30.46 45.14
N LYS A 185 -8.46 30.37 45.08
CA LYS A 185 -7.58 30.94 46.10
C LYS A 185 -7.65 32.48 46.11
N LYS A 186 -7.62 33.13 44.94
CA LYS A 186 -7.78 34.59 44.85
C LYS A 186 -9.13 35.02 45.43
N ASP A 187 -10.21 34.33 45.09
CA ASP A 187 -11.56 34.63 45.60
C ASP A 187 -11.65 34.44 47.13
N LEU A 188 -10.92 33.46 47.69
CA LEU A 188 -10.78 33.28 49.13
C LEU A 188 -9.97 34.40 49.79
N ASP A 189 -8.86 34.82 49.19
CA ASP A 189 -8.01 35.92 49.66
C ASP A 189 -8.82 37.25 49.63
N ASP A 190 -9.57 37.52 48.55
CA ASP A 190 -10.45 38.69 48.40
C ASP A 190 -11.61 38.65 49.44
N ALA A 191 -12.24 37.49 49.67
CA ALA A 191 -13.25 37.31 50.70
C ALA A 191 -12.69 37.50 52.13
N TYR A 192 -11.42 37.12 52.36
CA TYR A 192 -10.74 37.35 53.63
C TYR A 192 -10.42 38.84 53.86
N LEU A 193 -10.00 39.57 52.82
CA LEU A 193 -9.84 41.03 52.89
C LEU A 193 -11.17 41.72 53.24
N HIS A 194 -12.27 41.35 52.56
CA HIS A 194 -13.60 41.87 52.88
C HIS A 194 -14.07 41.51 54.30
N LYS A 195 -13.70 40.32 54.81
CA LYS A 195 -13.95 39.95 56.20
C LYS A 195 -13.21 40.88 57.17
N VAL A 196 -11.91 41.09 56.97
CA VAL A 196 -11.09 41.97 57.83
C VAL A 196 -11.56 43.43 57.78
N ASP A 197 -11.92 43.95 56.61
CA ASP A 197 -12.51 45.29 56.46
C ASP A 197 -13.80 45.44 57.27
N ASN A 198 -14.65 44.40 57.29
CA ASN A 198 -15.91 44.43 58.02
C ASN A 198 -15.70 44.23 59.54
N GLU A 199 -14.70 43.44 59.95
CA GLU A 199 -14.30 43.33 61.36
C GLU A 199 -13.76 44.66 61.89
N SER A 200 -12.92 45.38 61.12
CA SER A 200 -12.46 46.72 61.49
C SER A 200 -13.61 47.74 61.55
N LYS A 201 -14.57 47.71 60.62
CA LYS A 201 -15.77 48.58 60.71
C LYS A 201 -16.62 48.27 61.95
N LEU A 202 -16.73 47.00 62.33
CA LEU A 202 -17.46 46.57 63.52
C LEU A 202 -16.75 47.01 64.81
N GLU A 203 -15.41 46.93 64.85
CA GLU A 203 -14.58 47.46 65.94
C GLU A 203 -14.77 48.98 66.08
N ASN A 204 -14.60 49.75 65.00
CA ASN A 204 -14.82 51.20 64.98
C ASN A 204 -16.23 51.60 65.47
N LEU A 205 -17.28 50.89 65.02
CA LEU A 205 -18.66 51.13 65.48
C LEU A 205 -18.87 50.74 66.95
N THR A 206 -18.14 49.74 67.45
CA THR A 206 -18.19 49.32 68.85
C THR A 206 -17.53 50.38 69.75
N ASP A 207 -16.39 50.92 69.32
CA ASP A 207 -15.70 52.02 69.98
C ASP A 207 -16.53 53.30 69.97
N GLU A 208 -17.20 53.63 68.86
CA GLU A 208 -18.13 54.77 68.78
C GLU A 208 -19.31 54.60 69.74
N ILE A 209 -19.91 53.40 69.82
CA ILE A 209 -20.96 53.10 70.79
C ILE A 209 -20.45 53.20 72.24
N GLN A 210 -19.21 52.78 72.52
CA GLN A 210 -18.61 52.90 73.84
C GLN A 210 -18.33 54.36 74.21
N TYR A 211 -17.79 55.15 73.27
CA TYR A 211 -17.57 56.58 73.44
C TYR A 211 -18.88 57.33 73.71
N LEU A 212 -19.94 57.08 72.93
CA LEU A 212 -21.25 57.70 73.12
C LEU A 212 -21.85 57.36 74.49
N LYS A 213 -21.71 56.12 74.97
CA LYS A 213 -22.12 55.73 76.34
C LYS A 213 -21.37 56.54 77.41
N GLN A 214 -20.05 56.62 77.31
CA GLN A 214 -19.23 57.39 78.26
C GLN A 214 -19.58 58.88 78.24
N LEU A 215 -19.82 59.45 77.05
CA LEU A 215 -20.24 60.84 76.88
C LEU A 215 -21.59 61.11 77.56
N TYR A 216 -22.60 60.27 77.33
CA TYR A 216 -23.91 60.42 77.96
C TYR A 216 -23.86 60.18 79.47
N ASP A 217 -23.03 59.26 79.96
CA ASP A 217 -22.83 59.04 81.40
C ASP A 217 -22.21 60.27 82.10
N GLU A 218 -21.29 60.99 81.46
CA GLU A 218 -20.75 62.25 81.99
C GLU A 218 -21.72 63.43 81.84
N GLU A 219 -22.44 63.55 80.71
CA GLU A 219 -23.47 64.58 80.52
C GLU A 219 -24.59 64.44 81.56
N LEU A 220 -25.00 63.21 81.90
CA LEU A 220 -25.94 62.95 83.00
C LEU A 220 -25.40 63.39 84.35
N LYS A 221 -24.13 63.08 84.69
CA LYS A 221 -23.50 63.55 85.95
C LYS A 221 -23.40 65.06 86.00
N GLU A 222 -23.07 65.72 84.89
CA GLU A 222 -23.02 67.17 84.84
C GLU A 222 -24.41 67.78 85.02
N LEU A 223 -25.44 67.25 84.37
CA LEU A 223 -26.83 67.69 84.56
C LEU A 223 -27.32 67.47 86.00
N GLU A 224 -26.97 66.34 86.64
CA GLU A 224 -27.22 66.11 88.07
C GLU A 224 -26.49 67.14 88.95
N HIS A 225 -25.23 67.45 88.64
CA HIS A 225 -24.45 68.44 89.39
C HIS A 225 -24.96 69.87 89.19
N GLN A 226 -25.36 70.23 87.96
CA GLN A 226 -26.01 71.52 87.66
C GLN A 226 -27.37 71.63 88.35
N ALA A 227 -28.19 70.57 88.39
CA ALA A 227 -29.44 70.54 89.14
C ALA A 227 -29.21 70.67 90.66
N HIS A 228 -28.11 70.10 91.18
CA HIS A 228 -27.71 70.26 92.57
C HIS A 228 -27.24 71.69 92.89
N ASN A 229 -26.39 72.28 92.05
CA ASN A 229 -25.82 73.62 92.24
C ASN A 229 -26.86 74.74 92.03
N SER A 230 -27.77 74.58 91.06
CA SER A 230 -28.89 75.51 90.81
C SER A 230 -29.85 75.63 92.01
N LYS A 231 -29.80 74.69 92.95
CA LYS A 231 -30.53 74.74 94.23
C LYS A 231 -29.93 75.74 95.24
N VAL A 232 -28.74 76.30 94.98
CA VAL A 232 -28.08 77.28 95.84
C VAL A 232 -28.11 78.67 95.18
N THR A 233 -29.26 79.32 95.25
CA THR A 233 -29.45 80.70 94.79
C THR A 233 -28.77 81.70 95.73
N VAL A 234 -27.47 81.93 95.52
CA VAL A 234 -26.73 82.98 96.22
C VAL A 234 -27.08 84.34 95.63
N ALA A 235 -27.98 85.07 96.28
CA ALA A 235 -28.24 86.48 95.98
C ALA A 235 -27.05 87.35 96.40
N MET A 236 -26.09 87.54 95.48
CA MET A 236 -24.98 88.50 95.65
C MET A 236 -25.42 89.89 95.19
N ASP A 237 -25.76 90.75 96.15
CA ASP A 237 -26.09 92.16 95.91
C ASP A 237 -24.81 92.98 95.66
N ASN A 238 -24.29 92.86 94.43
CA ASN A 238 -23.02 93.47 94.01
C ASN A 238 -23.17 94.95 93.65
N ASN A 239 -23.57 95.78 94.62
CA ASN A 239 -23.49 97.24 94.45
C ASN A 239 -22.06 97.75 94.69
N ARG A 240 -21.22 97.58 93.67
CA ARG A 240 -19.90 98.22 93.57
C ARG A 240 -19.88 98.99 92.26
N ASP A 241 -19.66 100.30 92.33
CA ASP A 241 -19.55 101.20 91.17
C ASP A 241 -18.22 100.94 90.43
N LEU A 242 -18.13 99.75 89.84
CA LEU A 242 -17.26 99.42 88.73
C LEU A 242 -17.65 100.36 87.58
N GLN A 243 -16.66 100.91 86.86
CA GLN A 243 -16.95 101.80 85.74
C GLN A 243 -17.64 101.03 84.60
N MET A 244 -18.97 100.96 84.70
CA MET A 244 -19.85 100.09 83.92
C MET A 244 -19.68 100.32 82.42
N LYS A 245 -19.33 101.55 82.01
CA LYS A 245 -19.01 101.88 80.62
C LYS A 245 -17.75 101.18 80.12
N HIS A 246 -16.63 101.21 80.86
CA HIS A 246 -15.40 100.53 80.45
C HIS A 246 -15.63 99.02 80.32
N VAL A 247 -16.27 98.39 81.31
CA VAL A 247 -16.59 96.96 81.27
C VAL A 247 -17.56 96.64 80.14
N MET A 248 -18.60 97.45 79.91
CA MET A 248 -19.50 97.26 78.75
C MET A 248 -18.77 97.41 77.42
N ASP A 249 -17.86 98.37 77.28
CA ASP A 249 -17.18 98.63 76.01
C ASP A 249 -16.10 97.56 75.75
N GLU A 250 -15.45 97.04 76.79
CA GLU A 250 -14.56 95.87 76.72
C GLU A 250 -15.32 94.58 76.40
N VAL A 251 -16.46 94.34 77.04
CA VAL A 251 -17.34 93.20 76.72
C VAL A 251 -17.89 93.30 75.29
N LYS A 252 -18.31 94.49 74.83
CA LYS A 252 -18.70 94.71 73.42
C LYS A 252 -17.53 94.43 72.46
N ALA A 253 -16.32 94.89 72.78
CA ALA A 253 -15.14 94.63 71.97
C ALA A 253 -14.83 93.13 71.88
N GLN A 254 -14.95 92.38 72.98
CA GLN A 254 -14.79 90.92 72.96
C GLN A 254 -15.91 90.22 72.17
N TYR A 255 -17.18 90.61 72.34
CA TYR A 255 -18.27 90.06 71.51
C TYR A 255 -18.11 90.38 70.03
N GLN A 256 -17.64 91.59 69.69
CA GLN A 256 -17.35 91.97 68.31
C GLN A 256 -16.20 91.14 67.72
N ALA A 257 -15.12 90.94 68.49
CA ALA A 257 -13.99 90.09 68.10
C ALA A 257 -14.40 88.61 67.96
N MET A 258 -15.21 88.09 68.88
CA MET A 258 -15.75 86.73 68.84
C MET A 258 -16.66 86.52 67.61
N THR A 259 -17.51 87.50 67.30
CA THR A 259 -18.39 87.48 66.12
C THR A 259 -17.58 87.54 64.82
N GLN A 260 -16.56 88.41 64.74
CA GLN A 260 -15.65 88.47 63.60
C GLN A 260 -14.85 87.18 63.42
N LYS A 261 -14.35 86.58 64.51
CA LYS A 261 -13.63 85.31 64.47
C LYS A 261 -14.54 84.16 64.01
N SER A 262 -15.76 84.07 64.54
CA SER A 262 -16.75 83.08 64.11
C SER A 262 -17.15 83.26 62.64
N GLN A 263 -17.31 84.51 62.16
CA GLN A 263 -17.53 84.78 60.74
C GLN A 263 -16.34 84.33 59.88
N GLN A 264 -15.10 84.65 60.27
CA GLN A 264 -13.90 84.25 59.54
C GLN A 264 -13.70 82.73 59.51
N GLU A 265 -13.99 82.05 60.62
CA GLU A 265 -13.95 80.57 60.72
C GLU A 265 -15.01 79.93 59.81
N ALA A 266 -16.23 80.49 59.77
CA ALA A 266 -17.28 80.04 58.88
C ALA A 266 -16.93 80.29 57.40
N GLU A 267 -16.45 81.48 57.05
CA GLU A 267 -16.01 81.83 55.68
C GLU A 267 -14.85 80.94 55.22
N TYR A 268 -13.87 80.67 56.10
CA TYR A 268 -12.77 79.74 55.83
C TYR A 268 -13.29 78.31 55.62
N TRP A 269 -14.19 77.83 56.49
CA TRP A 269 -14.79 76.50 56.37
C TRP A 269 -15.58 76.34 55.06
N TYR A 270 -16.42 77.30 54.68
CA TYR A 270 -17.13 77.29 53.40
C TYR A 270 -16.18 77.33 52.21
N LYS A 271 -15.11 78.14 52.28
CA LYS A 271 -14.09 78.20 51.22
C LYS A 271 -13.40 76.85 51.04
N CYS A 272 -12.90 76.23 52.11
CA CYS A 272 -12.31 74.90 52.06
C CYS A 272 -13.30 73.85 51.55
N LYS A 273 -14.57 73.91 51.97
CA LYS A 273 -15.59 72.96 51.50
C LYS A 273 -15.88 73.08 50.00
N ILE A 274 -15.89 74.30 49.47
CA ILE A 274 -16.03 74.55 48.02
C ILE A 274 -14.80 74.03 47.26
N GLU A 275 -13.59 74.31 47.76
CA GLU A 275 -12.34 73.84 47.16
C GLU A 275 -12.23 72.31 47.15
N ASP A 276 -12.64 71.63 48.22
CA ASP A 276 -12.72 70.16 48.28
C ASP A 276 -13.71 69.60 47.24
N MET A 277 -14.91 70.19 47.12
CA MET A 277 -15.88 69.76 46.11
C MET A 277 -15.38 70.01 44.69
N GLU A 278 -14.69 71.13 44.44
CA GLU A 278 -14.11 71.43 43.13
C GLU A 278 -12.99 70.44 42.78
N ASN A 279 -12.13 70.11 43.75
CA ASN A 279 -11.06 69.13 43.60
C ASN A 279 -11.61 67.71 43.40
N GLN A 280 -12.68 67.32 44.10
CA GLN A 280 -13.37 66.06 43.87
C GLN A 280 -14.03 66.02 42.48
N ALA A 281 -14.68 67.11 42.05
CA ALA A 281 -15.25 67.20 40.69
C ALA A 281 -14.19 67.12 39.59
N LYS A 282 -12.98 67.68 39.81
CA LYS A 282 -11.83 67.53 38.90
C LYS A 282 -11.37 66.08 38.78
N ARG A 283 -11.12 65.40 39.92
CA ARG A 283 -10.73 63.97 39.95
C ARG A 283 -11.75 63.09 39.23
N ASN A 284 -13.03 63.22 39.57
CA ASN A 284 -14.11 62.46 38.91
C ASN A 284 -14.15 62.72 37.39
N ASN A 285 -13.85 63.94 36.93
CA ASN A 285 -13.80 64.28 35.51
C ASN A 285 -12.57 63.68 34.80
N GLU A 286 -11.42 63.61 35.48
CA GLU A 286 -10.21 62.94 35.00
C GLU A 286 -10.39 61.42 34.92
N GLU A 287 -11.00 60.80 35.93
CA GLU A 287 -11.39 59.38 35.92
C GLU A 287 -12.35 59.06 34.77
N LEU A 288 -13.41 59.87 34.59
CA LEU A 288 -14.34 59.73 33.47
C LEU A 288 -13.66 59.89 32.09
N LYS A 289 -12.61 60.72 31.99
CA LYS A 289 -11.78 60.83 30.78
C LYS A 289 -10.90 59.60 30.57
N SER A 290 -10.30 59.03 31.63
CA SER A 290 -9.53 57.79 31.53
C SER A 290 -10.40 56.63 31.06
N LEU A 291 -11.52 56.39 31.74
CA LEU A 291 -12.49 55.35 31.39
C LEU A 291 -13.04 55.52 29.97
N ARG A 292 -13.26 56.76 29.52
CA ARG A 292 -13.67 57.05 28.13
C ARG A 292 -12.56 56.71 27.12
N ASN A 293 -11.29 56.96 27.45
CA ASN A 293 -10.17 56.60 26.58
C ASN A 293 -9.97 55.07 26.53
N GLU A 294 -10.02 54.40 27.67
CA GLU A 294 -9.98 52.94 27.76
C GLU A 294 -11.12 52.28 26.97
N LEU A 295 -12.35 52.80 27.09
CA LEU A 295 -13.49 52.35 26.29
C LEU A 295 -13.26 52.53 24.79
N ASN A 296 -12.66 53.64 24.36
CA ASN A 296 -12.32 53.87 22.95
C ASN A 296 -11.24 52.90 22.44
N ASP A 297 -10.24 52.58 23.25
CA ASP A 297 -9.18 51.64 22.87
C ASP A 297 -9.65 50.18 22.90
N MET A 298 -10.49 49.79 23.87
CA MET A 298 -11.22 48.52 23.84
C MET A 298 -12.08 48.40 22.58
N ASN A 299 -12.82 49.46 22.21
CA ASN A 299 -13.64 49.47 20.99
C ASN A 299 -12.78 49.35 19.71
N ARG A 300 -11.60 50.00 19.67
CA ARG A 300 -10.61 49.81 18.58
C ARG A 300 -10.08 48.38 18.51
N MET A 301 -9.83 47.73 19.65
CA MET A 301 -9.43 46.31 19.68
C MET A 301 -10.55 45.39 19.20
N ILE A 302 -11.80 45.64 19.60
CA ILE A 302 -12.99 44.92 19.11
C ILE A 302 -13.13 45.06 17.58
N GLN A 303 -12.92 46.26 17.03
CA GLN A 303 -12.96 46.47 15.58
C GLN A 303 -11.86 45.69 14.84
N ARG A 304 -10.61 45.68 15.33
CA ARG A 304 -9.52 44.88 14.74
C ARG A 304 -9.81 43.39 14.80
N ALA A 305 -10.19 42.88 15.97
CA ALA A 305 -10.56 41.47 16.14
C ALA A 305 -11.73 41.07 15.24
N SER A 306 -12.68 41.98 15.00
CA SER A 306 -13.80 41.76 14.08
C SER A 306 -13.33 41.71 12.62
N SER A 307 -12.44 42.61 12.18
CA SER A 307 -11.89 42.59 10.82
C SER A 307 -11.02 41.35 10.57
N ASP A 308 -10.25 40.92 11.57
CA ASP A 308 -9.40 39.72 11.47
C ASP A 308 -10.27 38.45 11.39
N ASN A 309 -11.35 38.38 12.18
CA ASN A 309 -12.32 37.29 12.12
C ASN A 309 -13.05 37.24 10.76
N GLU A 310 -13.40 38.40 10.18
CA GLU A 310 -13.99 38.47 8.84
C GLU A 310 -12.98 38.08 7.74
N ALA A 311 -11.71 38.48 7.86
CA ALA A 311 -10.64 38.07 6.95
C ALA A 311 -10.39 36.56 7.00
N LEU A 312 -10.33 35.97 8.20
CA LEU A 312 -10.19 34.52 8.39
C LEU A 312 -11.41 33.75 7.84
N LYS A 313 -12.64 34.27 8.02
CA LYS A 313 -13.85 33.69 7.40
C LYS A 313 -13.77 33.69 5.87
N LYS A 314 -13.31 34.80 5.25
CA LYS A 314 -13.10 34.87 3.80
C LYS A 314 -12.01 33.91 3.33
N GLN A 315 -10.90 33.80 4.07
CA GLN A 315 -9.85 32.81 3.77
C GLN A 315 -10.39 31.37 3.87
N ARG A 316 -11.19 31.06 4.89
CA ARG A 316 -11.79 29.73 5.07
C ARG A 316 -12.73 29.39 3.91
N ALA A 317 -13.62 30.31 3.52
CA ALA A 317 -14.52 30.11 2.38
C ALA A 317 -13.76 29.93 1.05
N ASN A 318 -12.67 30.67 0.83
CA ASN A 318 -11.82 30.51 -0.35
C ASN A 318 -11.13 29.13 -0.36
N LEU A 319 -10.66 28.63 0.80
CA LEU A 319 -10.07 27.31 0.92
C LEU A 319 -11.11 26.19 0.76
N GLU A 320 -12.29 26.32 1.35
CA GLU A 320 -13.43 25.40 1.15
C GLU A 320 -13.81 25.30 -0.34
N SER A 321 -13.88 26.44 -1.05
CA SER A 321 -14.11 26.46 -2.50
C SER A 321 -12.96 25.82 -3.29
N ALA A 322 -11.70 26.07 -2.92
CA ALA A 322 -10.54 25.47 -3.58
C ALA A 322 -10.47 23.94 -3.37
N ILE A 323 -10.86 23.45 -2.19
CA ILE A 323 -10.97 22.02 -1.88
C ILE A 323 -12.08 21.40 -2.73
N SER A 324 -13.28 21.98 -2.73
CA SER A 324 -14.42 21.48 -3.51
C SER A 324 -14.12 21.42 -5.02
N MET A 325 -13.43 22.42 -5.58
CA MET A 325 -12.96 22.37 -6.97
C MET A 325 -11.89 21.30 -7.20
N ALA A 326 -10.99 21.06 -6.25
CA ALA A 326 -9.97 20.02 -6.37
C ALA A 326 -10.58 18.60 -6.29
N GLU A 327 -11.60 18.43 -5.45
CA GLU A 327 -12.39 17.19 -5.33
C GLU A 327 -13.16 16.92 -6.62
N GLU A 328 -13.90 17.89 -7.15
CA GLU A 328 -14.65 17.77 -8.42
C GLU A 328 -13.72 17.41 -9.60
N ASN A 329 -12.61 18.13 -9.76
CA ASN A 329 -11.60 17.81 -10.79
C ASN A 329 -10.98 16.41 -10.59
N GLY A 330 -10.80 15.97 -9.34
CA GLY A 330 -10.31 14.64 -9.00
C GLY A 330 -11.31 13.54 -9.35
N GLU A 331 -12.59 13.74 -9.03
CA GLU A 331 -13.67 12.83 -9.41
C GLU A 331 -13.82 12.72 -10.93
N ASP A 332 -13.76 13.84 -11.65
CA ASP A 332 -13.81 13.87 -13.11
C ASP A 332 -12.63 13.13 -13.73
N ALA A 333 -11.41 13.32 -13.21
CA ALA A 333 -10.24 12.57 -13.65
C ALA A 333 -10.39 11.06 -13.42
N ILE A 334 -10.93 10.65 -12.27
CA ILE A 334 -11.23 9.24 -11.96
C ILE A 334 -12.34 8.70 -12.88
N ARG A 335 -13.39 9.48 -13.17
CA ARG A 335 -14.49 9.09 -14.04
C ARG A 335 -14.01 8.89 -15.49
N ASN A 336 -13.18 9.80 -15.98
CA ASN A 336 -12.56 9.70 -17.30
C ASN A 336 -11.61 8.49 -17.40
N ALA A 337 -10.78 8.25 -16.38
CA ALA A 337 -9.91 7.07 -16.33
C ALA A 337 -10.70 5.75 -16.30
N LYS A 338 -11.80 5.68 -15.54
CA LYS A 338 -12.71 4.52 -15.53
C LYS A 338 -13.39 4.29 -16.88
N SER A 339 -13.86 5.35 -17.54
CA SER A 339 -14.42 5.25 -18.90
C SER A 339 -13.38 4.68 -19.88
N HIS A 340 -12.15 5.20 -19.84
CA HIS A 340 -11.09 4.72 -20.73
C HIS A 340 -10.70 3.25 -20.47
N ILE A 341 -10.71 2.81 -19.21
CA ILE A 341 -10.52 1.39 -18.87
C ILE A 341 -11.65 0.55 -19.47
N GLN A 342 -12.91 0.99 -19.33
CA GLN A 342 -14.07 0.29 -19.90
C GLN A 342 -13.98 0.19 -21.44
N ASP A 343 -13.62 1.27 -22.12
CA ASP A 343 -13.41 1.28 -23.58
C ASP A 343 -12.35 0.25 -24.01
N LEU A 344 -11.26 0.14 -23.25
CA LEU A 344 -10.19 -0.83 -23.48
C LEU A 344 -10.63 -2.28 -23.18
N GLU A 345 -11.46 -2.49 -22.16
CA GLU A 345 -12.03 -3.81 -21.84
C GLU A 345 -12.98 -4.29 -22.94
N ASP A 346 -13.85 -3.41 -23.45
CA ASP A 346 -14.75 -3.71 -24.56
C ASP A 346 -14.00 -3.93 -25.88
N ALA A 347 -12.97 -3.12 -26.19
CA ALA A 347 -12.10 -3.36 -27.34
C ALA A 347 -11.35 -4.70 -27.24
N LEU A 348 -10.87 -5.08 -26.05
CA LEU A 348 -10.21 -6.36 -25.80
C LEU A 348 -11.18 -7.54 -25.89
N LYS A 349 -12.44 -7.36 -25.48
CA LYS A 349 -13.52 -8.34 -25.65
C LYS A 349 -13.88 -8.53 -27.14
N GLN A 350 -13.97 -7.45 -27.91
CA GLN A 350 -14.19 -7.50 -29.35
C GLN A 350 -13.03 -8.22 -30.07
N ALA A 351 -11.79 -7.87 -29.77
CA ALA A 351 -10.61 -8.54 -30.35
C ALA A 351 -10.57 -10.05 -30.02
N LYS A 352 -10.97 -10.46 -28.81
CA LYS A 352 -11.13 -11.89 -28.46
C LYS A 352 -12.21 -12.58 -29.30
N GLN A 353 -13.33 -11.91 -29.55
CA GLN A 353 -14.39 -12.41 -30.42
C GLN A 353 -13.91 -12.56 -31.86
N ASP A 354 -13.21 -11.57 -32.41
CA ASP A 354 -12.65 -11.61 -33.77
C ASP A 354 -11.64 -12.75 -33.94
N ILE A 355 -10.76 -12.98 -32.96
CA ILE A 355 -9.85 -14.13 -32.95
C ILE A 355 -10.63 -15.45 -32.96
N ALA A 356 -11.69 -15.57 -32.14
CA ALA A 356 -12.53 -16.77 -32.11
C ALA A 356 -13.29 -17.01 -33.44
N LEU A 357 -13.71 -15.94 -34.13
CA LEU A 357 -14.28 -16.02 -35.48
C LEU A 357 -13.23 -16.53 -36.48
N LYS A 358 -12.03 -15.96 -36.48
CA LYS A 358 -10.94 -16.36 -37.40
C LYS A 358 -10.48 -17.80 -37.18
N VAL A 359 -10.43 -18.28 -35.93
CA VAL A 359 -10.16 -19.70 -35.63
C VAL A 359 -11.23 -20.62 -36.24
N ARG A 360 -12.51 -20.21 -36.20
CA ARG A 360 -13.60 -20.98 -36.82
C ARG A 360 -13.47 -21.01 -38.35
N GLU A 361 -13.26 -19.86 -38.99
CA GLU A 361 -13.03 -19.76 -40.44
C GLU A 361 -11.84 -20.63 -40.89
N CYS A 362 -10.74 -20.63 -40.14
CA CYS A 362 -9.60 -21.51 -40.42
C CYS A 362 -9.93 -23.00 -40.27
N GLN A 363 -10.77 -23.39 -39.30
CA GLN A 363 -11.21 -24.77 -39.14
C GLN A 363 -12.15 -25.20 -40.27
N GLU A 364 -13.07 -24.33 -40.70
CA GLU A 364 -13.95 -24.57 -41.84
C GLU A 364 -13.14 -24.76 -43.13
N LEU A 365 -12.13 -23.91 -43.37
CA LEU A 365 -11.21 -24.03 -44.50
C LEU A 365 -10.32 -25.28 -44.42
N MET A 366 -9.91 -25.71 -43.22
CA MET A 366 -9.21 -26.98 -43.03
C MET A 366 -10.11 -28.16 -43.38
N ASN A 367 -11.39 -28.12 -42.97
CA ASN A 367 -12.36 -29.18 -43.27
C ASN A 367 -12.61 -29.30 -44.78
N THR A 368 -12.75 -28.19 -45.51
CA THR A 368 -12.91 -28.24 -46.98
C THR A 368 -11.63 -28.72 -47.66
N LYS A 369 -10.44 -28.32 -47.18
CA LYS A 369 -9.16 -28.84 -47.68
C LYS A 369 -9.03 -30.35 -47.50
N LEU A 370 -9.42 -30.89 -46.35
CA LEU A 370 -9.42 -32.33 -46.08
C LEU A 370 -10.42 -33.09 -46.97
N ALA A 371 -11.61 -32.52 -47.22
CA ALA A 371 -12.57 -33.09 -48.17
C ALA A 371 -11.97 -33.17 -49.59
N LEU A 372 -11.33 -32.09 -50.06
CA LEU A 372 -10.64 -32.05 -51.35
C LEU A 372 -9.45 -33.03 -51.44
N ASP A 373 -8.67 -33.22 -50.36
CA ASP A 373 -7.63 -34.24 -50.32
C ASP A 373 -8.21 -35.65 -50.52
N ILE A 374 -9.35 -35.94 -49.88
CA ILE A 374 -10.07 -37.21 -50.00
C ILE A 374 -10.57 -37.40 -51.43
N GLU A 375 -11.16 -36.38 -52.04
CA GLU A 375 -11.57 -36.40 -53.46
C GLU A 375 -10.36 -36.65 -54.39
N ILE A 376 -9.24 -35.94 -54.20
CA ILE A 376 -8.02 -36.18 -54.99
C ILE A 376 -7.50 -37.61 -54.80
N ALA A 377 -7.55 -38.15 -53.59
CA ALA A 377 -7.17 -39.53 -53.31
C ALA A 377 -8.12 -40.55 -53.97
N THR A 378 -9.43 -40.30 -53.99
CA THR A 378 -10.38 -41.18 -54.70
C THR A 378 -10.21 -41.09 -56.22
N TYR A 379 -10.01 -39.89 -56.79
CA TYR A 379 -9.69 -39.73 -58.22
C TYR A 379 -8.40 -40.45 -58.60
N ARG A 380 -7.32 -40.32 -57.82
CA ARG A 380 -6.07 -41.08 -58.04
C ARG A 380 -6.31 -42.59 -58.02
N LYS A 381 -7.07 -43.09 -57.04
CA LYS A 381 -7.40 -44.52 -56.95
C LYS A 381 -8.26 -45.02 -58.12
N LEU A 382 -9.15 -44.19 -58.66
CA LEU A 382 -9.88 -44.50 -59.90
C LEU A 382 -8.94 -44.54 -61.12
N LEU A 383 -8.01 -43.58 -61.23
CA LEU A 383 -7.01 -43.58 -62.31
C LEU A 383 -6.06 -44.78 -62.21
N GLU A 384 -5.59 -45.17 -61.03
CA GLU A 384 -4.81 -46.40 -60.82
C GLU A 384 -5.62 -47.66 -61.25
N GLY A 385 -6.94 -47.66 -61.05
CA GLY A 385 -7.87 -48.68 -61.55
C GLY A 385 -8.01 -48.68 -63.09
N GLU A 386 -8.04 -47.51 -63.71
CA GLU A 386 -8.01 -47.35 -65.18
C GLU A 386 -6.67 -47.82 -65.76
N GLU A 387 -5.55 -47.42 -65.16
CA GLU A 387 -4.20 -47.80 -65.56
C GLU A 387 -3.99 -49.31 -65.43
N THR A 388 -4.45 -49.94 -64.35
CA THR A 388 -4.42 -51.42 -64.23
C THR A 388 -5.28 -52.10 -65.29
N ARG A 389 -6.48 -51.58 -65.62
CA ARG A 389 -7.30 -52.12 -66.72
C ARG A 389 -6.66 -51.95 -68.10
N MET A 390 -5.92 -50.85 -68.33
CA MET A 390 -5.13 -50.62 -69.55
C MET A 390 -3.89 -51.52 -69.59
N GLN A 391 -3.29 -51.82 -68.45
CA GLN A 391 -2.14 -52.71 -68.31
C GLN A 391 -2.54 -54.20 -68.50
N ASP A 392 -3.74 -54.58 -68.07
CA ASP A 392 -4.37 -55.89 -68.29
C ASP A 392 -4.82 -56.13 -69.75
N GLN A 393 -4.75 -55.11 -70.63
CA GLN A 393 -4.83 -55.31 -72.09
C GLN A 393 -3.49 -55.77 -72.71
N LYS A 394 -2.47 -56.03 -71.89
CA LYS A 394 -1.34 -56.92 -72.24
C LYS A 394 -1.44 -58.23 -71.45
N PRO A 395 -0.99 -59.37 -72.00
CA PRO A 395 -1.28 -60.67 -71.43
C PRO A 395 -0.47 -60.98 -70.14
N ASN A 396 -1.19 -61.00 -69.02
CA ASN A 396 -1.54 -62.23 -68.26
C ASN A 396 -0.91 -62.48 -66.85
N VAL A 397 -1.79 -62.84 -65.89
CA VAL A 397 -1.64 -63.43 -64.52
C VAL A 397 -0.61 -62.79 -63.55
N GLN A 398 -0.95 -62.37 -62.31
CA GLN A 398 -1.82 -62.99 -61.30
C GLN A 398 -2.43 -61.95 -60.33
N ALA A 399 -3.75 -61.96 -60.18
CA ALA A 399 -4.44 -61.26 -59.11
C ALA A 399 -4.54 -62.13 -57.85
N ASN A 400 -4.33 -61.54 -56.66
CA ASN A 400 -4.85 -61.99 -55.35
C ASN A 400 -4.37 -61.04 -54.24
N ALA A 401 -5.25 -60.17 -53.69
CA ALA A 401 -5.23 -59.62 -52.30
C ALA A 401 -6.16 -58.41 -52.05
N ILE A 402 -7.37 -58.32 -52.63
CA ILE A 402 -8.28 -57.19 -52.36
C ILE A 402 -9.23 -57.47 -51.15
N ASP A 403 -9.53 -58.73 -50.84
CA ASP A 403 -10.48 -59.13 -49.78
C ASP A 403 -9.96 -59.05 -48.33
N LYS A 404 -8.87 -58.30 -48.05
CA LYS A 404 -8.25 -58.25 -46.70
C LYS A 404 -8.07 -56.87 -46.05
N LEU A 405 -8.66 -55.81 -46.63
CA LEU A 405 -8.61 -54.46 -46.04
C LEU A 405 -9.97 -53.87 -45.64
N ALA A 406 -11.06 -54.66 -45.74
CA ALA A 406 -12.40 -54.24 -45.31
C ALA A 406 -12.66 -54.36 -43.79
N SER A 407 -11.70 -54.84 -42.99
CA SER A 407 -11.89 -55.26 -41.59
C SER A 407 -10.95 -54.61 -40.57
N THR A 408 -10.30 -53.48 -40.90
CA THR A 408 -9.43 -52.75 -39.94
C THR A 408 -9.45 -51.24 -40.11
N LEU A 409 -10.65 -50.64 -40.10
CA LEU A 409 -10.86 -49.20 -39.88
C LEU A 409 -11.87 -48.95 -38.74
N ASN A 410 -11.65 -49.62 -37.61
CA ASN A 410 -12.12 -49.10 -36.32
C ASN A 410 -11.25 -47.88 -35.97
N PHE A 411 -11.69 -46.68 -36.37
CA PHE A 411 -11.26 -45.46 -35.70
C PHE A 411 -12.35 -45.02 -34.72
N GLU A 412 -12.10 -45.40 -33.47
CA GLU A 412 -12.91 -45.08 -32.30
C GLU A 412 -13.04 -43.55 -32.15
N VAL A 413 -14.27 -43.04 -32.26
CA VAL A 413 -14.56 -41.62 -31.96
C VAL A 413 -14.41 -41.42 -30.46
N LYS A 414 -13.22 -40.99 -30.02
CA LYS A 414 -13.06 -40.44 -28.67
C LYS A 414 -13.84 -39.14 -28.58
N SER A 415 -15.00 -39.22 -27.94
CA SER A 415 -15.72 -38.07 -27.43
C SER A 415 -14.79 -37.22 -26.58
N VAL A 416 -14.77 -35.91 -26.87
CA VAL A 416 -14.18 -34.93 -25.97
C VAL A 416 -15.03 -34.95 -24.68
N PRO A 417 -14.45 -35.10 -23.49
CA PRO A 417 -15.23 -35.07 -22.25
C PRO A 417 -15.88 -33.70 -22.08
N PRO A 418 -17.11 -33.62 -21.55
CA PRO A 418 -17.72 -32.33 -21.25
C PRO A 418 -16.87 -31.58 -20.23
N VAL A 419 -16.80 -30.26 -20.39
CA VAL A 419 -16.14 -29.36 -19.42
C VAL A 419 -16.75 -29.61 -18.04
N GLN A 420 -15.95 -30.13 -17.12
CA GLN A 420 -16.35 -30.23 -15.71
C GLN A 420 -16.55 -28.82 -15.17
N ALA A 421 -17.77 -28.52 -14.72
CA ALA A 421 -18.02 -27.34 -13.91
C ALA A 421 -17.13 -27.40 -12.65
N LEU A 422 -16.52 -26.28 -12.28
CA LEU A 422 -15.74 -26.21 -11.04
C LEU A 422 -16.63 -26.63 -9.86
N PRO A 423 -16.17 -27.51 -8.96
CA PRO A 423 -16.87 -27.71 -7.70
C PRO A 423 -16.82 -26.41 -6.90
N ASN A 424 -17.98 -25.89 -6.51
CA ASN A 424 -18.03 -24.79 -5.54
C ASN A 424 -17.21 -25.17 -4.30
N PRO A 425 -16.32 -24.29 -3.81
CA PRO A 425 -15.53 -24.60 -2.62
C PRO A 425 -16.48 -24.75 -1.43
N LYS A 426 -16.50 -25.96 -0.84
CA LYS A 426 -17.18 -26.19 0.43
C LYS A 426 -16.60 -25.26 1.48
N LYS A 427 -17.43 -24.39 2.04
CA LYS A 427 -17.02 -23.48 3.13
C LYS A 427 -16.81 -24.30 4.40
N VAL A 428 -15.56 -24.64 4.70
CA VAL A 428 -15.18 -25.16 6.01
C VAL A 428 -15.18 -23.98 6.98
N VAL A 429 -16.07 -24.02 7.96
CA VAL A 429 -16.17 -22.98 9.00
C VAL A 429 -15.32 -23.41 10.19
N LEU A 430 -14.30 -22.61 10.51
CA LEU A 430 -13.47 -22.82 11.69
C LEU A 430 -14.17 -22.24 12.91
N VAL A 431 -14.65 -23.10 13.82
CA VAL A 431 -15.21 -22.66 15.10
C VAL A 431 -14.12 -22.82 16.16
N LYS A 432 -13.69 -21.69 16.72
CA LYS A 432 -12.81 -21.65 17.90
C LYS A 432 -13.64 -21.35 19.13
N THR A 433 -13.55 -22.22 20.13
CA THR A 433 -14.19 -22.03 21.43
C THR A 433 -13.10 -21.74 22.44
N ILE A 434 -13.22 -20.60 23.14
CA ILE A 434 -12.23 -20.12 24.09
C ILE A 434 -12.88 -20.06 25.47
N GLU A 435 -12.36 -20.81 26.44
CA GLU A 435 -12.79 -20.72 27.83
C GLU A 435 -11.83 -19.84 28.62
N THR A 436 -12.36 -18.74 29.15
CA THR A 436 -11.64 -17.79 30.01
C THR A 436 -12.22 -17.80 31.41
N ALA A 437 -11.36 -18.02 32.41
CA ALA A 437 -11.70 -17.86 33.82
C ALA A 437 -10.78 -16.78 34.42
N ASN A 438 -11.34 -15.85 35.20
CA ASN A 438 -10.60 -14.75 35.85
C ASN A 438 -9.67 -13.95 34.93
N GLY A 439 -10.10 -13.70 33.68
CA GLY A 439 -9.37 -12.85 32.73
C GLY A 439 -8.10 -13.48 32.13
N LYS A 440 -7.83 -14.77 32.35
CA LYS A 440 -6.82 -15.53 31.61
C LYS A 440 -7.44 -16.68 30.84
N GLN A 441 -6.86 -16.95 29.67
CA GLN A 441 -7.26 -18.03 28.77
C GLN A 441 -6.80 -19.37 29.36
N VAL A 442 -7.73 -20.30 29.60
CA VAL A 442 -7.44 -21.58 30.29
C VAL A 442 -7.37 -22.75 29.31
N SER A 443 -8.20 -22.73 28.26
CA SER A 443 -8.20 -23.73 27.19
C SER A 443 -8.58 -23.09 25.85
N GLU A 444 -8.12 -23.70 24.75
CA GLU A 444 -8.54 -23.35 23.39
C GLU A 444 -8.84 -24.64 22.62
N GLY A 445 -10.11 -24.80 22.21
CA GLY A 445 -10.57 -25.90 21.37
C GLY A 445 -10.78 -25.43 19.94
N THR A 446 -10.35 -26.23 18.96
CA THR A 446 -10.56 -25.96 17.53
C THR A 446 -11.19 -27.19 16.88
N GLU A 447 -12.40 -27.05 16.36
CA GLU A 447 -13.13 -28.15 15.70
C GLU A 447 -13.51 -27.76 14.27
N TYR A 448 -13.46 -28.74 13.35
CA TYR A 448 -13.74 -28.54 11.93
C TYR A 448 -15.13 -29.09 11.59
N SER A 449 -16.12 -28.19 11.48
CA SER A 449 -17.46 -28.58 11.03
C SER A 449 -17.57 -28.44 9.50
N SER A 450 -18.04 -29.51 8.86
CA SER A 450 -18.30 -29.57 7.42
C SER A 450 -19.81 -29.64 7.16
N GLN A 451 -20.33 -28.72 6.35
CA GLN A 451 -21.65 -28.81 5.72
C GLN A 451 -21.55 -29.38 4.29
#